data_AF-A0A241W2A2-F1
#
_entry.id   AF-A0A241W2A2-F1
#
_cell.length_a   1.000
_cell.length_b   1.000
_cell.length_c   1.000
_cell.angle_alpha   90.00
_cell.angle_beta   90.00
_cell.angle_gamma   90.00
#
_symmetry.space_group_name_H-M   'P 1'
#
loop_
_entity.id
_entity.type
_entity.pdbx_description
1 polymer ?
#
loop_
_entity_poly.entity_id
_entity_poly.type
_entity_poly.pdbx_seq_one_letter_code
_entity_poly.pdbx_strand_id
1 'polypeptide(L)' 'MKFEVWPAGNFWEVGFFKDKNRMNWVGLKAFSSQAEADAERFRLIGGNTPPVNPEPVSEDME' A
#
# COMPACT_ATOMS: atom_id res chain seq x y z
N MET A 1 -4.45 15.41 -1.84
CA MET A 1 -4.17 14.27 -2.74
C MET A 1 -3.91 13.06 -1.85
N LYS A 2 -4.55 11.91 -2.10
CA LYS A 2 -4.46 10.72 -1.23
C LYS A 2 -3.83 9.57 -2.01
N PHE A 3 -2.70 9.06 -1.52
CA PHE A 3 -2.07 7.86 -2.08
C PHE A 3 -2.80 6.61 -1.62
N GLU A 4 -3.02 5.70 -2.55
CA GLU A 4 -3.72 4.43 -2.36
C GLU A 4 -2.94 3.30 -3.05
N VAL A 5 -3.22 2.07 -2.62
CA VAL A 5 -2.76 0.84 -3.27
C VAL A 5 -3.94 0.26 -4.02
N TRP A 6 -3.74 -0.10 -5.29
CA TRP A 6 -4.78 -0.67 -6.13
C TRP A 6 -4.29 -1.95 -6.84
N PRO A 7 -5.11 -3.02 -6.89
CA PRO A 7 -4.74 -4.23 -7.63
C PRO A 7 -4.83 -3.98 -9.14
N ALA A 8 -3.77 -4.34 -9.87
CA ALA A 8 -3.66 -4.21 -11.32
C ALA A 8 -3.21 -5.56 -11.91
N GLY A 9 -4.16 -6.45 -12.20
CA GLY A 9 -3.83 -7.80 -12.69
C GLY A 9 -3.04 -8.61 -11.66
N ASN A 10 -1.79 -8.93 -11.98
CA ASN A 10 -0.89 -9.73 -11.12
C ASN A 10 0.03 -8.88 -10.23
N PHE A 11 -0.14 -7.56 -10.22
CA PHE A 11 0.70 -6.62 -9.48
C PHE A 11 -0.16 -5.66 -8.66
N TRP A 12 0.49 -4.97 -7.73
CA TRP A 12 -0.09 -3.94 -6.89
C TRP A 12 0.52 -2.60 -7.24
N GLU A 13 -0.31 -1.61 -7.57
CA GLU A 13 0.15 -0.27 -7.90
C GLU A 13 -0.10 0.71 -6.76
N VAL A 14 0.90 1.56 -6.52
CA VAL A 14 0.78 2.73 -5.65
C VAL A 14 0.53 3.94 -6.53
N GLY A 15 -0.51 4.70 -6.20
CA GLY A 15 -0.94 5.82 -7.02
C GLY A 15 -2.00 6.66 -6.33
N PHE A 16 -2.70 7.49 -7.09
CA PHE A 16 -3.82 8.27 -6.60
C PHE A 16 -4.86 8.50 -7.70
N PHE A 17 -6.10 8.77 -7.28
CA PHE A 17 -7.13 9.23 -8.20
C PHE A 17 -7.00 10.74 -8.41
N LYS A 18 -6.91 11.16 -9.67
CA LYS A 18 -6.82 12.57 -10.05
C LYS A 18 -8.13 13.31 -9.81
N ASP A 19 -9.24 12.60 -9.84
CA ASP A 19 -10.58 13.13 -9.63
C ASP A 19 -11.31 12.47 -8.43
N LYS A 20 -12.37 13.12 -7.97
CA LYS A 20 -13.21 12.64 -6.85
C LYS A 20 -14.09 11.44 -7.22
N ASN A 21 -14.33 11.22 -8.52
CA ASN A 21 -15.18 10.14 -9.02
C ASN A 21 -14.41 8.82 -9.15
N ARG A 22 -13.12 8.81 -8.83
CA ARG A 22 -12.21 7.66 -8.90
C ARG A 22 -12.16 7.02 -10.29
N MET A 23 -12.31 7.82 -11.35
CA MET A 23 -12.28 7.33 -12.74
C MET A 23 -10.89 7.42 -13.35
N ASN A 24 -10.09 8.42 -12.97
CA ASN A 24 -8.74 8.61 -13.49
C ASN A 24 -7.70 8.19 -12.45
N TRP A 25 -7.25 6.93 -12.55
CA TRP A 25 -6.13 6.41 -11.78
C TRP A 25 -4.79 6.90 -12.36
N VAL A 26 -3.90 7.37 -11.48
CA VAL A 26 -2.52 7.72 -11.82
C VAL A 26 -1.60 6.80 -11.03
N GLY A 27 -1.07 5.78 -11.70
CA GLY A 27 -0.07 4.88 -11.14
C GLY A 27 1.31 5.54 -11.08
N LEU A 28 2.02 5.32 -9.98
CA LEU A 28 3.40 5.82 -9.78
C LEU A 28 4.42 4.69 -9.81
N LYS A 29 4.11 3.58 -9.14
CA LYS A 29 5.01 2.42 -9.02
C LYS A 29 4.21 1.13 -8.83
N ALA A 30 4.71 0.05 -9.42
CA ALA A 30 4.12 -1.29 -9.34
C ALA A 30 4.99 -2.22 -8.51
N PHE A 31 4.36 -3.16 -7.80
CA PHE A 31 4.97 -4.11 -6.89
C PHE A 31 4.40 -5.51 -7.09
N SER A 32 5.22 -6.52 -6.82
CA SER A 32 4.83 -7.94 -6.86
C SER A 32 3.91 -8.35 -5.72
N SER A 33 3.90 -7.59 -4.62
CA SER A 33 3.09 -7.90 -3.44
C SER A 33 2.39 -6.66 -2.88
N GLN A 34 1.26 -6.90 -2.21
CA GLN A 34 0.51 -5.85 -1.54
C GLN A 34 1.35 -5.19 -0.44
N ALA A 35 2.12 -5.99 0.31
CA ALA A 35 2.95 -5.51 1.41
C ALA A 35 4.02 -4.50 0.96
N GLU A 36 4.69 -4.77 -0.17
CA GLU A 36 5.66 -3.84 -0.75
C GLU A 36 4.99 -2.54 -1.23
N ALA A 37 3.80 -2.64 -1.84
CA ALA A 37 3.03 -1.48 -2.25
C ALA A 37 2.54 -0.65 -1.05
N ASP A 38 2.09 -1.29 0.02
CA ASP A 38 1.70 -0.61 1.24
C ASP A 38 2.89 0.10 1.88
N ALA A 39 4.06 -0.56 1.98
CA ALA A 39 5.27 0.08 2.50
C ALA A 39 5.65 1.35 1.71
N GLU A 40 5.53 1.33 0.38
CA GLU A 40 5.75 2.51 -0.45
C GLU A 40 4.67 3.57 -0.25
N ARG A 41 3.39 3.19 -0.16
CA ARG A 41 2.31 4.12 0.16
C ARG A 41 2.56 4.82 1.51
N PHE A 42 3.01 4.08 2.52
CA PHE A 42 3.36 4.62 3.84
C PHE A 42 4.54 5.60 3.76
N ARG A 43 5.58 5.26 3.00
CA ARG A 43 6.71 6.16 2.73
C ARG A 43 6.24 7.46 2.05
N LEU A 44 5.34 7.37 1.07
CA LEU A 44 4.81 8.53 0.34
C LEU A 44 3.96 9.48 1.18
N ILE A 45 3.26 8.98 2.20
CA ILE A 45 2.47 9.81 3.13
C ILE A 45 3.32 10.35 4.30
N GLY A 46 4.64 10.15 4.29
CA GLY A 46 5.55 10.63 5.33
C GLY A 46 5.64 9.74 6.56
N GLY A 47 5.23 8.47 6.47
CA GLY A 47 5.49 7.48 7.50
C GLY A 47 6.98 7.14 7.52
N ASN A 48 7.69 7.57 8.56
CA ASN A 48 9.11 7.20 8.78
C ASN A 48 9.30 5.71 9.12
N THR A 49 8.20 4.97 9.30
CA THR A 49 8.20 3.54 9.60
C THR A 49 7.05 2.89 8.83
N PRO A 50 7.28 1.87 7.99
CA PRO A 50 6.19 1.05 7.48
C PRO A 50 5.47 0.40 8.67
N PRO A 51 4.15 0.13 8.60
CA PRO A 51 3.50 -0.68 9.62
C PRO A 51 4.25 -2.01 9.66
N VAL A 52 4.88 -2.29 10.79
CA VAL A 52 5.41 -3.61 11.07
C VAL A 52 4.19 -4.52 11.01
N ASN A 53 4.16 -5.41 10.03
CA ASN A 53 3.13 -6.42 9.93
C ASN A 53 3.08 -7.08 11.32
N PRO A 54 1.96 -7.04 12.07
CA PRO A 54 1.94 -7.67 13.38
C PRO A 54 2.26 -9.14 13.15
N GLU A 55 3.43 -9.57 13.63
CA GLU A 55 3.71 -11.00 13.72
C GLU A 55 2.55 -11.62 14.49
N PRO A 56 2.05 -12.81 14.06
CA PRO A 56 1.08 -13.50 14.88
C PRO A 56 1.72 -13.67 16.25
N VAL A 57 1.12 -13.08 17.28
CA VAL A 57 1.42 -13.41 18.67
C VAL A 57 1.17 -14.91 18.77
N SER A 58 2.24 -15.70 18.73
CA SER A 58 2.22 -17.03 19.29
C SER A 58 2.07 -16.83 20.79
N GLU A 59 0.83 -16.94 21.24
CA GLU A 59 0.48 -17.05 22.65
C GLU A 59 1.10 -18.36 23.14
N ASP A 60 2.30 -18.27 23.72
CA ASP A 60 2.89 -19.36 24.49
C ASP A 60 1.96 -19.61 25.68
N MET A 61 1.10 -20.63 25.53
CA MET A 61 0.41 -21.27 26.65
C MET A 61 1.42 -22.09 27.44
N GLU A 62 1.95 -21.51 28.51
CA GLU A 62 2.49 -22.24 29.66
C GLU A 62 1.43 -22.37 30.77
#